data_AF-X5Y0I7-F1
#
_entry.id   AF-X5Y0I7-F1
#
_cell.length_a   1.000
_cell.length_b   1.000
_cell.length_c   1.000
_cell.angle_alpha   90.00
_cell.angle_beta   90.00
_cell.angle_gamma   90.00
#
_symmetry.space_group_name_H-M   'P 1'
#
loop_
_entity.id
_entity.type
_entity.pdbx_description
1 polymer ?
#
loop_
_entity_poly.entity_id
_entity_poly.type
_entity_poly.pdbx_seq_one_letter_code
_entity_poly.pdbx_strand_id
1 'polypeptide(L)'
;MGLLEESYLERPLRIIRLSFSGELAYEIYAGASVGDEVWSRLIEAGTPFSQKPYGVEALGALRLEKGQVAGPEIDGRTTLDDLGLSRMAGKRSGYVGRKSKSLARRSTAGRRSTTSGSAAWRASAAAM
;
A
#
# COMPACT_ATOMS: atom_id res chain seq x y z
N MET A 1 9.79 1.11 14.49
CA MET A 1 8.72 0.51 13.67
C MET A 1 8.04 -0.49 14.58
N GLY A 2 6.72 -0.36 14.81
CA GLY A 2 6.05 -1.18 15.83
C GLY A 2 5.82 -2.60 15.32
N LEU A 3 6.38 -3.58 16.00
CA LEU A 3 6.17 -5.01 15.78
C LEU A 3 5.93 -5.66 17.14
N LEU A 4 4.84 -6.39 17.26
CA LEU A 4 4.55 -7.26 18.39
C LEU A 4 4.36 -8.68 17.86
N GLU A 5 5.03 -9.63 18.48
CA GLU A 5 4.90 -11.05 18.20
C GLU A 5 4.45 -11.76 19.47
N GLU A 6 3.32 -12.43 19.40
CA GLU A 6 2.66 -13.08 20.54
C GLU A 6 2.06 -14.41 20.10
N SER A 7 1.45 -15.11 21.05
CA SER A 7 0.60 -16.26 20.75
C SER A 7 -0.86 -15.97 21.11
N TYR A 8 -1.77 -16.50 20.29
CA TYR A 8 -3.21 -16.47 20.52
C TYR A 8 -3.75 -17.89 20.39
N LEU A 9 -4.30 -18.45 21.47
CA LEU A 9 -4.70 -19.87 21.54
C LEU A 9 -3.60 -20.81 21.01
N GLU A 10 -2.36 -20.57 21.47
CA GLU A 10 -1.17 -21.34 21.06
C GLU A 10 -0.85 -21.27 19.56
N ARG A 11 -1.37 -20.26 18.85
CA ARG A 11 -1.03 -19.96 17.45
C ARG A 11 -0.24 -18.66 17.35
N PRO A 12 0.69 -18.55 16.39
CA PRO A 12 1.41 -17.29 16.18
C PRO A 12 0.46 -16.14 15.85
N LEU A 13 0.68 -15.01 16.51
CA LEU A 13 0.02 -13.74 16.26
C LEU A 13 1.09 -12.67 16.04
N ARG A 14 0.96 -11.89 14.97
CA ARG A 14 1.84 -10.75 14.70
C ARG A 14 1.03 -9.50 14.47
N ILE A 15 1.37 -8.44 15.19
CA ILE A 15 0.76 -7.12 15.03
C ILE A 15 1.84 -6.14 14.56
N ILE A 16 1.61 -5.53 13.41
CA ILE A 16 2.55 -4.60 12.78
C ILE A 16 1.89 -3.23 12.70
N ARG A 17 2.59 -2.17 13.12
CA ARG A 17 2.17 -0.79 12.87
C ARG A 17 2.46 -0.44 11.41
N LEU A 18 1.55 -0.85 10.52
CA LEU A 18 1.59 -0.68 9.08
C LEU A 18 0.17 -0.39 8.56
N SER A 19 0.09 0.39 7.48
CA SER A 19 -1.19 0.85 6.94
C SER A 19 -1.10 1.03 5.43
N PHE A 20 -2.02 0.40 4.70
CA PHE A 20 -2.19 0.60 3.28
C PHE A 20 -3.09 1.80 2.94
N SER A 21 -4.03 2.14 3.84
CA SER A 21 -4.94 3.28 3.68
C SER A 21 -4.27 4.64 3.92
N GLY A 22 -3.23 4.70 4.75
CA GLY A 22 -2.60 5.97 5.14
C GLY A 22 -2.98 6.48 6.52
N GLU A 23 -3.98 5.86 7.13
CA GLU A 23 -4.43 6.17 8.48
C GLU A 23 -3.59 5.46 9.56
N LEU A 24 -3.81 5.86 10.82
CA LEU A 24 -3.33 5.11 11.98
C LEU A 24 -3.99 3.72 11.99
N ALA A 25 -3.25 2.72 11.52
CA ALA A 25 -3.73 1.34 11.44
C ALA A 25 -2.65 0.34 11.85
N TYR A 26 -3.12 -0.88 12.06
CA TYR A 26 -2.32 -2.05 12.37
C TYR A 26 -2.72 -3.20 11.45
N GLU A 27 -1.74 -3.97 11.02
CA GLU A 27 -1.98 -5.25 10.36
C GLU A 27 -1.83 -6.37 11.39
N ILE A 28 -2.86 -7.22 11.48
CA ILE A 28 -2.91 -8.33 12.42
C ILE A 28 -2.88 -9.62 11.60
N TYR A 29 -1.81 -10.38 11.78
CA TYR A 29 -1.59 -11.67 11.15
C TYR A 29 -1.79 -12.77 12.18
N ALA A 30 -2.81 -13.60 11.98
CA ALA A 30 -3.13 -14.73 12.84
C ALA A 30 -3.04 -16.05 12.07
N GLY A 31 -2.81 -17.16 12.78
CA GLY A 31 -2.91 -18.49 12.19
C GLY A 31 -4.29 -18.73 11.57
N ALA A 32 -4.33 -19.37 10.39
CA ALA A 32 -5.58 -19.56 9.63
C ALA A 32 -6.70 -20.26 10.44
N SER A 33 -6.33 -21.15 11.37
CA SER A 33 -7.30 -21.88 12.21
C SER A 33 -8.04 -21.01 13.22
N VAL A 34 -7.55 -19.79 13.52
CA VAL A 34 -8.14 -18.87 14.51
C VAL A 34 -8.61 -17.56 13.88
N GLY A 35 -8.60 -17.45 12.55
CA GLY A 35 -8.90 -16.19 11.84
C GLY A 35 -10.30 -15.65 12.10
N ASP A 36 -11.32 -16.53 12.05
CA ASP A 36 -12.72 -16.15 12.29
C ASP A 36 -12.98 -15.64 13.71
N GLU A 37 -12.36 -16.29 14.69
CA GLU A 37 -12.45 -15.88 16.09
C GLU A 37 -11.75 -14.52 16.33
N VAL A 38 -10.55 -14.34 15.80
CA VAL A 38 -9.81 -13.07 15.89
C VAL A 38 -10.61 -11.95 15.24
N TRP A 39 -11.17 -12.19 14.04
CA TRP A 39 -12.04 -11.23 13.36
C TRP A 39 -13.25 -10.84 14.20
N SER A 40 -13.99 -11.84 14.72
CA SER A 40 -15.19 -11.61 15.52
C SER A 40 -14.89 -10.80 16.78
N ARG A 41 -13.81 -11.13 17.50
CA ARG A 41 -13.37 -10.38 18.68
C ARG A 41 -12.96 -8.95 18.36
N LEU A 42 -12.29 -8.73 17.22
CA LEU A 42 -11.96 -7.37 16.79
C LEU A 42 -13.23 -6.58 16.50
N ILE A 43 -14.21 -7.15 15.80
CA ILE A 43 -15.51 -6.53 15.52
C ILE A 43 -16.27 -6.17 16.81
N GLU A 44 -16.28 -7.07 17.78
CA GLU A 44 -16.89 -6.82 19.08
C GLU A 44 -16.17 -5.69 19.84
N ALA A 45 -14.85 -5.80 20.00
CA ALA A 45 -14.03 -4.86 20.76
C ALA A 45 -14.10 -3.42 20.23
N GLY A 46 -14.33 -3.25 18.93
CA GLY A 46 -14.44 -1.91 18.35
C GLY A 46 -15.86 -1.34 18.26
N THR A 47 -16.87 -2.05 18.79
CA THR A 47 -18.26 -1.55 18.86
C THR A 47 -18.38 -0.18 19.53
N PRO A 48 -17.69 0.10 20.67
CA PRO A 48 -17.72 1.42 21.31
C PRO A 48 -17.19 2.56 20.43
N PHE A 49 -16.41 2.24 19.40
CA PHE A 49 -15.82 3.20 18.47
C PHE A 49 -16.59 3.31 17.15
N SER A 50 -17.78 2.70 17.05
CA SER A 50 -18.60 2.67 15.82
C SER A 50 -17.83 2.16 14.60
N GLN A 51 -16.91 1.22 14.80
CA GLN A 51 -16.11 0.68 13.70
C GLN A 51 -17.00 -0.02 12.68
N LYS A 52 -16.53 -0.06 11.43
CA LYS A 52 -17.23 -0.76 10.35
C LYS A 52 -16.23 -1.52 9.49
N PRO A 53 -16.54 -2.76 9.10
CA PRO A 53 -15.78 -3.42 8.05
C PRO A 53 -15.95 -2.65 6.75
N TYR A 54 -14.87 -2.51 5.99
CA TYR A 54 -14.89 -1.91 4.66
C TYR A 54 -14.22 -2.83 3.64
N GLY A 55 -14.69 -2.76 2.40
CA GLY A 55 -14.22 -3.61 1.32
C GLY A 55 -12.98 -3.07 0.60
N VAL A 56 -12.51 -3.84 -0.38
CA VAL A 56 -11.32 -3.53 -1.18
C VAL A 56 -11.45 -2.26 -2.02
N GLU A 57 -12.67 -1.87 -2.40
CA GLU A 57 -12.91 -0.62 -3.15
C GLU A 57 -12.61 0.62 -2.31
N ALA A 58 -13.10 0.65 -1.07
CA ALA A 58 -12.80 1.73 -0.14
C ALA A 58 -11.30 1.78 0.19
N LEU A 59 -10.67 0.62 0.40
CA LEU A 59 -9.22 0.52 0.55
C LEU A 59 -8.47 1.05 -0.68
N GLY A 60 -8.97 0.74 -1.88
CA GLY A 60 -8.44 1.16 -3.16
C GLY A 60 -8.51 2.68 -3.37
N ALA A 61 -9.57 3.33 -2.90
CA ALA A 61 -9.66 4.79 -2.89
C ALA A 61 -8.64 5.41 -1.92
N LEU A 62 -8.62 4.96 -0.67
CA LEU A 62 -7.74 5.50 0.38
C LEU A 62 -6.25 5.36 0.02
N ARG A 63 -5.85 4.19 -0.49
CA ARG A 63 -4.45 3.96 -0.90
C ARG A 63 -4.03 4.87 -2.05
N LEU A 64 -4.95 5.21 -2.96
CA LEU A 64 -4.68 6.11 -4.07
C LEU A 64 -4.47 7.54 -3.56
N GLU A 65 -5.31 8.00 -2.63
CA GLU A 65 -5.16 9.31 -2.00
C GLU A 65 -3.82 9.45 -1.27
N LYS A 66 -3.36 8.39 -0.60
CA LYS A 66 -2.04 8.33 0.02
C LYS A 66 -0.88 8.29 -0.99
N GLY A 67 -1.14 8.00 -2.27
CA GLY A 67 -0.10 7.75 -3.28
C GLY A 67 0.61 6.40 -3.11
N GLN A 68 -0.03 5.44 -2.46
CA GLN A 68 0.51 4.09 -2.31
C GLN A 68 0.38 3.32 -3.63
N VAL A 69 1.53 3.00 -4.20
CA VAL A 69 1.65 2.30 -5.48
C VAL A 69 1.30 0.81 -5.32
N ALA A 70 0.49 0.28 -6.24
CA ALA A 70 0.03 -1.11 -6.27
C ALA A 70 0.06 -1.67 -7.71
N GLY A 71 -0.66 -2.77 -7.95
CA GLY A 71 -0.68 -3.48 -9.23
C GLY A 71 -0.85 -2.58 -10.47
N PRO A 72 -1.87 -1.68 -10.53
CA PRO A 72 -2.11 -0.86 -11.72
C PRO A 72 -0.96 0.09 -12.08
N GLU A 73 -0.17 0.52 -11.11
CA GLU A 73 0.95 1.43 -11.33
C GLU A 73 2.29 0.70 -11.56
N ILE A 74 2.35 -0.61 -11.31
CA ILE A 74 3.54 -1.46 -11.51
C ILE A 74 3.22 -2.54 -12.56
N ASP A 75 2.98 -2.09 -13.78
CA ASP A 75 2.55 -2.89 -14.93
C ASP A 75 3.72 -3.47 -15.77
N GLY A 76 4.95 -3.40 -15.25
CA GLY A 76 6.17 -3.81 -15.95
C GLY A 76 6.67 -2.84 -17.01
N ARG A 77 5.92 -1.77 -17.33
CA ARG A 77 6.33 -0.68 -18.22
C ARG A 77 6.80 0.53 -17.43
N THR A 78 6.26 0.71 -16.23
CA THR A 78 6.58 1.79 -15.31
C THR A 78 7.88 1.52 -14.54
N THR A 79 8.80 2.49 -14.53
CA THR A 79 10.07 2.40 -13.78
C THR A 79 9.94 3.03 -12.39
N LEU A 80 10.91 2.73 -11.50
CA LEU A 80 10.99 3.41 -10.20
C LEU A 80 11.18 4.93 -10.35
N ASP A 81 11.80 5.40 -11.44
CA ASP A 81 11.94 6.82 -11.72
C ASP A 81 10.59 7.45 -12.09
N ASP A 82 9.77 6.77 -12.89
CA ASP A 82 8.42 7.23 -13.27
C ASP A 82 7.47 7.33 -12.06
N LEU A 83 7.72 6.54 -11.02
CA LEU A 83 6.98 6.54 -9.75
C LEU A 83 7.57 7.50 -8.70
N GLY A 84 8.71 8.14 -8.98
CA GLY A 84 9.42 8.94 -7.97
C GLY A 84 10.04 8.13 -6.82
N LEU A 85 10.16 6.81 -6.97
CA LEU A 85 10.67 5.86 -5.97
C LEU A 85 12.12 5.45 -6.22
N SER A 86 12.86 6.17 -7.07
CA SER A 86 14.25 5.85 -7.46
C SER A 86 15.18 5.62 -6.27
N ARG A 87 14.95 6.34 -5.17
CA ARG A 87 15.74 6.29 -3.93
C ARG A 87 15.50 5.02 -3.11
N MET A 88 14.42 4.28 -3.38
CA MET A 88 14.11 3.00 -2.74
C MET A 88 14.88 1.83 -3.37
N ALA A 89 15.51 2.03 -4.53
CA ALA A 89 16.33 1.00 -5.16
C ALA A 89 17.55 0.66 -4.28
N GLY A 90 17.86 -0.63 -4.18
CA GLY A 90 19.01 -1.11 -3.42
C GLY A 90 20.32 -0.43 -3.84
N LYS A 91 21.08 0.05 -2.84
CA LYS A 91 22.39 0.68 -3.03
C LYS A 91 23.52 -0.33 -3.23
N ARG A 92 23.33 -1.56 -2.76
CA ARG A 92 24.30 -2.67 -2.88
C ARG A 92 24.40 -3.13 -4.34
N SER A 93 25.57 -3.63 -4.74
CA SER A 93 25.79 -4.14 -6.10
C SER A 93 24.95 -5.40 -6.33
N GLY A 94 24.22 -5.42 -7.45
CA GLY A 94 23.43 -6.57 -7.91
C GLY A 94 21.97 -6.56 -7.43
N TYR A 95 21.06 -6.10 -8.30
CA TYR A 95 19.62 -6.38 -8.21
C TYR A 95 19.04 -6.54 -9.61
N VAL A 96 17.99 -7.35 -9.72
CA VAL A 96 17.27 -7.58 -10.98
C VAL A 96 16.66 -6.25 -11.47
N GLY A 97 16.91 -5.90 -12.73
CA GLY A 97 16.45 -4.62 -13.32
C GLY A 97 17.42 -3.44 -13.20
N ARG A 98 18.59 -3.59 -12.54
CA ARG A 98 19.60 -2.51 -12.41
C ARG A 98 20.07 -1.93 -13.75
N LYS A 99 20.28 -2.79 -14.76
CA LYS A 99 20.72 -2.39 -16.11
C LYS A 99 19.60 -1.74 -16.94
N SER A 100 18.34 -2.01 -16.59
CA SER A 100 17.18 -1.45 -17.30
C SER A 100 16.92 0.02 -16.96
N LYS A 101 17.44 0.52 -15.83
CA LYS A 101 17.38 1.94 -15.45
C LYS A 101 17.93 2.90 -16.51
N SER A 102 19.02 2.52 -17.18
CA SER A 102 19.63 3.35 -18.23
C SER A 102 18.94 3.26 -19.58
N LEU A 103 18.13 2.22 -19.83
CA LEU A 103 17.41 2.05 -21.09
C LEU A 103 16.17 2.95 -21.19
N ALA A 104 15.46 3.16 -20.07
CA ALA A 104 14.24 3.96 -20.03
C ALA A 104 14.47 5.42 -20.47
N ARG A 105 15.59 6.03 -20.02
CA ARG A 105 15.98 7.42 -20.33
C ARG A 105 16.04 7.77 -21.82
N ARG A 106 16.23 6.78 -22.71
CA ARG A 106 16.34 7.03 -24.16
C ARG A 106 14.98 7.11 -24.87
N SER A 107 13.88 6.82 -24.18
CA SER A 107 12.53 6.76 -24.78
C SER A 107 11.48 7.65 -24.08
N THR A 108 11.89 8.48 -23.12
CA THR A 108 11.00 9.16 -22.15
C THR A 108 11.11 10.70 -22.19
N ALA A 109 10.92 11.30 -23.36
CA ALA A 109 10.37 12.66 -23.40
C ALA A 109 8.83 12.52 -23.47
N GLY A 110 8.13 12.45 -22.33
CA GLY A 110 6.66 12.52 -22.30
C GLY A 110 5.89 11.56 -21.39
N ARG A 111 6.52 10.56 -20.77
CA ARG A 111 5.84 9.60 -19.86
C ARG A 111 6.01 10.01 -18.40
N ARG A 112 5.14 10.86 -17.88
CA ARG A 112 4.94 11.00 -16.43
C ARG A 112 3.60 10.38 -16.07
N SER A 113 3.59 9.43 -15.13
CA SER A 113 2.32 8.90 -14.62
C SER A 113 1.57 10.04 -13.92
N THR A 114 0.31 10.22 -14.29
CA THR A 114 -0.57 11.26 -13.72
C THR A 114 -1.12 10.86 -12.35
N THR A 115 -0.71 9.71 -11.83
CA THR A 115 -1.19 9.12 -10.58
C THR A 115 -0.66 9.79 -9.32
N SER A 116 0.26 10.77 -9.43
CA SER A 116 0.45 11.74 -8.35
C SER A 116 -0.75 12.69 -8.33
N GLY A 117 -1.66 12.49 -7.38
CA GLY A 117 -3.00 13.10 -7.27
C GLY A 117 -3.11 14.63 -7.16
N SER A 118 -2.30 15.41 -7.87
CA SER A 118 -2.40 16.87 -7.89
C SER A 118 -2.82 17.47 -9.23
N ALA A 119 -2.75 16.72 -10.35
CA ALA A 119 -3.07 17.24 -11.68
C ALA A 119 -4.45 16.78 -12.19
N ALA A 120 -4.80 15.50 -12.04
CA ALA A 120 -6.05 14.96 -12.56
C ALA A 120 -7.29 15.49 -11.83
N TRP A 121 -7.18 15.77 -10.53
CA TRP A 121 -8.31 16.27 -9.70
C TRP A 121 -8.67 17.73 -9.98
N ARG A 122 -7.72 18.58 -10.39
CA ARG A 122 -8.00 20.00 -10.72
C ARG A 122 -8.82 20.16 -11.99
N ALA A 123 -8.75 19.19 -12.91
CA ALA A 123 -9.52 19.23 -14.14
C ALA A 123 -11.01 18.91 -13.89
N SER A 124 -11.33 18.03 -12.93
CA SER A 124 -12.72 17.69 -12.61
C SER A 124 -13.39 18.66 -11.65
N ALA A 125 -12.65 19.32 -10.75
CA ALA A 125 -13.20 20.35 -9.86
C ALA A 125 -13.50 21.70 -10.54
N ALA A 126 -13.06 21.89 -11.78
CA ALA A 126 -13.38 23.08 -12.59
C ALA A 126 -14.60 22.87 -13.52
N ALA A 127 -15.17 21.66 -13.55
CA ALA A 127 -16.29 21.28 -14.39
C ALA A 127 -17.58 20.94 -13.58
N MET A 128 -17.57 21.22 -12.27
CA MET A 128 -18.73 21.24 -11.37
C MET A 128 -18.86 22.63 -10.78
#